data_AF-A0A0H2SLZ0-F1
#
_entry.id   AF-A0A0H2SLZ0-F1
#
_cell.length_a   1.000
_cell.length_b   1.000
_cell.length_c   1.000
_cell.angle_alpha   90.00
_cell.angle_beta   90.00
_cell.angle_gamma   90.00
#
_symmetry.space_group_name_H-M   'P 1'
#
loop_
_entity.id
_entity.type
_entity.pdbx_description
1 polymer ?
#
loop_
_entity_poly.entity_id
_entity_poly.type
_entity_poly.pdbx_seq_one_letter_code
_entity_poly.pdbx_strand_id
1 'polypeptide(L)'
;MQVSLDQLINVIMAKLEGLEMSLEDLKFRTNIALRVLYKNELLTEENLVDAIKDEFKAHTELEGKSLELPEEKAKEMSKDILNWIKIDLEEMKKKMKEYEEQLKQMLQQAEGPDISIASPDLLNQLEQMKKNNKGNNGGLIF
;
A
#
# COMPACT_ATOMS: atom_id res chain seq x y z
N MET A 1 1.40 -15.70 33.26
CA MET A 1 1.90 -16.06 31.92
C MET A 1 2.74 -14.89 31.41
N GLN A 2 4.06 -14.99 31.47
CA GLN A 2 4.94 -14.07 30.71
C GLN A 2 4.93 -14.57 29.27
N VAL A 3 4.19 -13.88 28.40
CA VAL A 3 4.24 -14.14 26.96
C VAL A 3 5.62 -13.68 26.49
N SER A 4 6.43 -14.60 25.96
CA SER A 4 7.71 -14.21 25.37
C SER A 4 7.46 -13.40 24.09
N LEU A 5 8.39 -12.54 23.71
CA LEU A 5 8.28 -11.72 22.50
C LEU A 5 8.01 -12.58 21.25
N ASP A 6 8.62 -13.77 21.20
CA ASP A 6 8.42 -14.75 20.11
C ASP A 6 7.01 -15.32 20.06
N GLN A 7 6.38 -15.55 21.21
CA GLN A 7 4.98 -15.99 21.27
C GLN A 7 4.03 -14.90 20.79
N LEU A 8 4.31 -13.63 21.09
CA LEU A 8 3.53 -12.50 20.58
C LEU A 8 3.69 -12.36 19.06
N ILE A 9 4.91 -12.47 18.54
CA ILE A 9 5.19 -12.41 17.10
C ILE A 9 4.47 -13.55 16.36
N ASN A 10 4.52 -14.77 16.87
CA ASN A 10 3.84 -15.91 16.25
C ASN A 10 2.32 -15.74 16.22
N VAL A 11 1.72 -15.18 17.28
CA VAL A 11 0.28 -14.88 17.31
C VAL A 11 -0.09 -13.76 16.34
N ILE A 12 0.76 -12.74 16.19
CA ILE A 12 0.55 -11.65 15.22
C ILE A 12 0.66 -12.18 13.79
N MET A 13 1.67 -12.99 13.48
CA MET A 13 1.84 -13.58 12.14
C MET A 13 0.64 -14.47 11.77
N ALA A 14 0.21 -15.36 12.67
CA ALA A 14 -0.96 -16.20 12.42
C ALA A 14 -2.25 -15.38 12.18
N LYS A 15 -2.41 -14.25 12.88
CA LYS A 15 -3.54 -13.33 12.64
C LYS A 15 -3.39 -12.58 11.31
N LEU A 16 -2.18 -12.18 10.94
CA LEU A 16 -1.90 -11.52 9.67
C LEU A 16 -2.21 -12.44 8.49
N GLU A 17 -1.74 -13.69 8.55
CA GLU A 17 -2.04 -14.73 7.54
C GLU A 17 -3.54 -14.98 7.42
N GLY A 18 -4.24 -15.08 8.56
CA GLY A 18 -5.70 -15.23 8.56
C GLY A 18 -6.45 -14.04 7.96
N LEU A 19 -5.97 -12.82 8.19
CA LEU A 19 -6.51 -11.60 7.59
C LEU A 19 -6.23 -11.54 6.09
N GLU A 20 -5.02 -11.92 5.67
CA GLU A 20 -4.64 -11.98 4.26
C GLU A 20 -5.53 -12.95 3.49
N MET A 21 -5.72 -14.18 4.00
CA MET A 21 -6.60 -15.16 3.38
C MET A 21 -8.05 -14.68 3.32
N SER A 22 -8.52 -14.00 4.36
CA SER A 22 -9.88 -13.43 4.38
C SER A 22 -10.04 -12.29 3.38
N LEU A 23 -9.00 -11.47 3.21
CA LEU A 23 -8.98 -10.39 2.22
C LEU A 23 -8.99 -10.95 0.79
N GLU A 24 -8.23 -12.03 0.53
CA GLU A 24 -8.23 -12.70 -0.77
C GLU A 24 -9.60 -13.29 -1.12
N ASP A 25 -10.25 -13.99 -0.19
CA ASP A 25 -11.60 -14.53 -0.39
C ASP A 25 -12.62 -13.40 -0.64
N LEU A 26 -12.54 -12.30 0.11
CA LEU A 26 -13.40 -11.14 -0.09
C LEU A 26 -13.19 -10.51 -1.46
N LYS A 27 -11.93 -10.32 -1.88
CA LYS A 27 -11.57 -9.82 -3.22
C LYS A 27 -12.14 -10.75 -4.29
N PHE A 28 -11.99 -12.06 -4.14
CA PHE A 28 -12.48 -13.05 -5.09
C PHE A 28 -14.01 -12.96 -5.27
N ARG A 29 -14.77 -12.96 -4.17
CA ARG A 29 -16.24 -12.86 -4.21
C ARG A 29 -16.70 -11.52 -4.79
N THR A 30 -16.06 -10.43 -4.38
CA THR A 30 -16.34 -9.08 -4.90
C THR A 30 -16.09 -9.00 -6.40
N ASN A 31 -14.96 -9.54 -6.87
CA ASN A 31 -14.63 -9.57 -8.30
C ASN A 31 -15.67 -10.37 -9.11
N ILE A 32 -16.15 -11.51 -8.60
CA ILE A 32 -17.22 -12.28 -9.25
C ILE A 32 -18.49 -11.45 -9.33
N ALA A 33 -18.93 -10.85 -8.22
CA ALA A 33 -20.14 -10.03 -8.18
C ALA A 33 -20.07 -8.86 -9.17
N LEU A 34 -18.97 -8.09 -9.15
CA LEU A 34 -18.79 -6.94 -10.05
C LEU A 34 -18.76 -7.35 -11.53
N ARG A 35 -18.16 -8.49 -11.86
CA ARG A 35 -18.19 -9.02 -13.24
C ARG A 35 -19.58 -9.42 -13.67
N VAL A 36 -20.36 -10.03 -12.79
CA VAL A 36 -21.76 -10.39 -13.06
C VAL A 36 -22.56 -9.11 -13.30
N LEU A 37 -22.39 -8.08 -12.48
CA LEU A 37 -23.06 -6.78 -12.66
C LEU A 37 -22.66 -6.09 -13.96
N TYR A 38 -21.38 -6.10 -14.31
CA TYR A 38 -20.88 -5.55 -15.57
C TYR A 38 -21.42 -6.29 -16.80
N LYS A 39 -21.45 -7.63 -16.78
CA LYS A 39 -22.00 -8.45 -17.88
C LYS A 39 -23.49 -8.24 -18.11
N ASN A 40 -24.23 -7.87 -17.06
CA ASN A 40 -25.65 -7.55 -17.14
C ASN A 40 -25.92 -6.06 -17.47
N GLU A 41 -24.89 -5.29 -17.83
CA GLU A 41 -24.96 -3.86 -18.17
C GLU A 41 -25.50 -2.97 -17.02
N LEU A 42 -25.54 -3.49 -15.79
CA LEU A 42 -25.99 -2.73 -14.61
C LEU A 42 -24.90 -1.80 -14.07
N LEU A 43 -23.64 -2.12 -14.37
CA LEU A 43 -22.46 -1.39 -13.94
C LEU A 43 -21.92 -0.57 -15.13
N THR A 44 -22.39 0.67 -15.24
CA THR A 44 -21.99 1.66 -16.26
C THR A 44 -21.05 2.70 -15.65
N GLU A 45 -20.31 3.41 -16.50
CA GLU A 45 -19.40 4.49 -16.08
C GLU A 45 -20.15 5.61 -15.34
N GLU A 46 -21.35 5.95 -15.82
CA GLU A 46 -22.22 6.98 -15.25
C GLU A 46 -22.69 6.59 -13.83
N ASN A 47 -23.24 5.39 -13.67
CA ASN A 47 -23.68 4.89 -12.36
C ASN A 47 -22.51 4.78 -11.37
N LEU A 48 -21.31 4.45 -11.84
CA LEU A 48 -20.11 4.40 -11.03
C LEU A 48 -19.64 5.78 -10.58
N VAL A 49 -19.67 6.78 -11.47
CA VAL A 49 -19.29 8.17 -11.12
C VAL A 49 -20.19 8.71 -10.03
N ASP A 50 -21.50 8.47 -10.15
CA ASP A 50 -22.47 8.89 -9.14
C ASP A 50 -22.25 8.15 -7.82
N ALA A 51 -22.08 6.83 -7.86
CA ALA A 51 -21.79 6.05 -6.66
C ALA A 51 -20.49 6.49 -5.95
N ILE A 52 -19.44 6.85 -6.69
CA ILE A 52 -18.17 7.34 -6.13
C ILE A 52 -18.37 8.71 -5.47
N LYS A 53 -19.15 9.60 -6.09
CA LYS A 53 -19.45 10.92 -5.52
C LYS A 53 -20.28 10.78 -4.25
N ASP A 54 -21.29 9.92 -4.26
CA ASP A 54 -22.15 9.66 -3.11
C ASP A 54 -21.35 9.06 -1.95
N GLU A 55 -20.49 8.08 -2.21
CA GLU A 55 -19.64 7.47 -1.18
C GLU A 55 -18.63 8.48 -0.62
N PHE A 56 -18.02 9.31 -1.47
CA PHE A 56 -17.10 10.37 -1.03
C PHE A 56 -17.82 11.41 -0.17
N LYS A 57 -19.03 11.80 -0.56
CA LYS A 57 -19.87 12.71 0.20
C LYS A 57 -20.24 12.11 1.55
N ALA A 58 -20.68 10.85 1.59
CA ALA A 58 -20.99 10.15 2.83
C ALA A 58 -19.76 10.09 3.76
N HIS A 59 -18.58 9.76 3.23
CA HIS A 59 -17.34 9.71 4.01
C HIS A 59 -16.93 11.09 4.55
N THR A 60 -17.05 12.15 3.76
CA THR A 60 -16.72 13.50 4.19
C THR A 60 -17.71 14.03 5.23
N GLU A 61 -19.01 13.76 5.05
CA GLU A 61 -20.05 14.09 6.03
C GLU A 61 -19.81 13.39 7.37
N LEU A 62 -19.40 12.12 7.37
CA LEU A 62 -19.03 11.39 8.59
C LEU A 62 -17.82 12.01 9.30
N GLU A 63 -16.89 12.60 8.56
CA GLU A 63 -15.76 13.36 9.10
C GLU A 63 -16.12 14.80 9.51
N GLY A 64 -17.37 15.24 9.32
CA GLY A 64 -17.82 16.60 9.59
C GLY A 64 -17.31 17.65 8.59
N LYS A 65 -16.89 17.23 7.39
CA LYS A 65 -16.43 18.10 6.30
C LYS A 65 -17.42 18.00 5.13
N SER A 66 -17.67 19.11 4.44
CA SER A 66 -18.43 19.09 3.19
C SER A 66 -17.48 19.35 2.03
N LEU A 67 -16.87 18.28 1.53
CA LEU A 67 -15.96 18.33 0.38
C LEU A 67 -16.59 17.56 -0.76
N GLU A 68 -16.74 18.21 -1.90
CA GLU A 68 -17.19 17.55 -3.12
C GLU A 68 -15.98 17.02 -3.88
N LEU A 69 -16.07 15.77 -4.34
CA LEU A 69 -15.05 15.19 -5.20
C LEU A 69 -15.13 15.86 -6.59
N PRO A 70 -14.01 16.40 -7.13
CA PRO A 70 -14.00 16.93 -8.49
C PRO A 70 -14.46 15.86 -9.49
N GLU A 71 -15.33 16.24 -10.42
CA GLU A 71 -15.92 15.31 -11.38
C GLU A 71 -14.88 14.57 -12.22
N GLU A 72 -13.77 15.25 -12.56
CA GLU A 72 -12.66 14.66 -13.30
C GLU A 72 -12.01 13.49 -12.54
N LYS A 73 -11.82 13.62 -11.22
CA LYS A 73 -11.31 12.54 -10.37
C LYS A 73 -12.30 11.40 -10.22
N ALA A 74 -13.59 11.71 -10.11
CA ALA A 74 -14.63 10.68 -10.06
C ALA A 74 -14.67 9.84 -11.35
N LYS A 75 -14.51 10.49 -12.51
CA LYS A 75 -14.40 9.82 -13.81
C LYS A 75 -13.14 8.97 -13.94
N GLU A 76 -12.00 9.48 -13.50
CA GLU A 76 -10.74 8.71 -13.48
C GLU A 76 -10.89 7.42 -12.64
N MET A 77 -11.40 7.55 -11.40
CA MET A 77 -11.65 6.41 -10.52
C MET A 77 -12.67 5.42 -11.09
N SER A 78 -13.74 5.91 -11.72
CA SER A 78 -14.74 5.07 -12.39
C SER A 78 -14.12 4.25 -13.51
N LYS A 79 -13.27 4.88 -14.33
CA LYS A 79 -12.56 4.22 -15.43
C LYS A 79 -11.59 3.16 -14.91
N ASP A 80 -10.88 3.44 -13.83
CA ASP A 80 -9.96 2.48 -13.20
C ASP A 80 -10.70 1.26 -12.64
N ILE A 81 -11.83 1.48 -11.97
CA ILE A 81 -12.70 0.40 -11.47
C ILE A 81 -13.24 -0.43 -12.64
N LEU A 82 -13.69 0.20 -13.72
CA LEU A 82 -14.14 -0.49 -14.92
C LEU A 82 -13.03 -1.33 -15.56
N ASN A 83 -11.81 -0.80 -15.66
CA ASN A 83 -10.66 -1.52 -16.20
C ASN A 83 -10.32 -2.73 -15.32
N TRP A 84 -10.36 -2.58 -14.00
CA TRP A 84 -10.20 -3.68 -13.05
C TRP A 84 -11.25 -4.78 -13.25
N ILE A 85 -12.52 -4.41 -13.40
CA ILE A 85 -13.61 -5.37 -13.56
C ILE A 85 -13.51 -6.10 -14.90
N LYS A 86 -13.15 -5.39 -15.98
CA LYS A 86 -13.01 -5.98 -17.31
C LYS A 86 -11.95 -7.08 -17.32
N ILE A 87 -10.95 -7.04 -16.43
CA ILE A 87 -9.78 -7.95 -16.44
C ILE A 87 -9.34 -8.14 -17.90
N ASP A 88 -8.71 -7.10 -18.43
CA ASP A 88 -7.86 -7.39 -19.57
C ASP A 88 -6.67 -8.20 -19.01
N LEU A 89 -6.82 -9.54 -18.99
CA LEU A 89 -5.78 -10.47 -18.57
C LEU A 89 -4.50 -10.21 -19.35
N GLU A 90 -4.62 -9.79 -20.61
CA GLU A 90 -3.47 -9.47 -21.44
C GLU A 90 -2.83 -8.14 -21.01
N GLU A 91 -3.63 -7.13 -20.66
CA GLU A 91 -3.11 -5.88 -20.08
C GLU A 91 -2.47 -6.11 -18.69
N MET A 92 -3.07 -6.96 -17.84
CA MET A 92 -2.47 -7.31 -16.55
C MET A 92 -1.17 -8.10 -16.72
N LYS A 93 -1.11 -9.08 -17.62
CA LYS A 93 0.13 -9.79 -17.94
C LYS A 93 1.19 -8.83 -18.49
N LYS A 94 0.78 -7.87 -19.32
CA LYS A 94 1.67 -6.83 -19.86
C LYS A 94 2.22 -5.94 -18.76
N LYS A 95 1.36 -5.40 -17.89
CA LYS A 95 1.75 -4.60 -16.72
C LYS A 95 2.64 -5.39 -15.75
N MET A 96 2.37 -6.68 -15.55
CA MET A 96 3.18 -7.55 -14.71
C MET A 96 4.56 -7.82 -15.33
N LYS A 97 4.64 -8.02 -16.65
CA LYS A 97 5.92 -8.10 -17.38
C LYS A 97 6.71 -6.79 -17.32
N GLU A 98 6.04 -5.65 -17.54
CA GLU A 98 6.66 -4.33 -17.45
C GLU A 98 7.18 -4.07 -16.03
N TYR A 99 6.42 -4.46 -15.01
CA TYR A 99 6.84 -4.38 -13.62
C TYR A 99 8.02 -5.30 -13.31
N GLU A 100 7.99 -6.56 -13.74
CA GLU A 100 9.15 -7.47 -13.62
C GLU A 100 10.39 -6.93 -14.33
N GLU A 101 10.21 -6.32 -15.50
CA GLU A 101 11.30 -5.75 -16.29
C GLU A 101 11.86 -4.48 -15.64
N GLN A 102 11.02 -3.62 -15.09
CA GLN A 102 11.43 -2.49 -14.25
C GLN A 102 12.16 -2.97 -13.00
N LEU A 103 11.67 -4.01 -12.34
CA LEU A 103 12.28 -4.58 -11.14
C LEU A 103 13.63 -5.22 -11.48
N LYS A 104 13.73 -5.94 -12.61
CA LYS A 104 15.00 -6.44 -13.14
C LYS A 104 15.95 -5.32 -13.50
N GLN A 105 15.48 -4.23 -14.11
CA GLN A 105 16.31 -3.06 -14.42
C GLN A 105 16.79 -2.36 -13.15
N MET A 106 15.95 -2.24 -12.11
CA MET A 106 16.34 -1.72 -10.80
C MET A 106 17.35 -2.64 -10.10
N LEU A 107 17.17 -3.96 -10.18
CA LEU A 107 18.11 -4.94 -9.64
C LEU A 107 19.44 -4.96 -10.42
N GLN A 108 19.42 -4.82 -11.74
CA GLN A 108 20.61 -4.71 -12.59
C GLN A 108 21.32 -3.36 -12.41
N GLN A 109 20.58 -2.28 -12.12
CA GLN A 109 21.16 -1.02 -11.67
C GLN A 109 21.72 -1.12 -10.24
N ALA A 110 21.16 -2.00 -9.41
CA ALA A 110 21.66 -2.37 -8.09
C ALA A 110 22.74 -3.47 -8.11
N GLU A 111 23.12 -4.00 -9.29
CA GLU A 111 24.39 -4.71 -9.52
C GLU A 111 25.57 -3.71 -9.71
N GLY A 112 25.34 -2.41 -9.44
CA GLY A 112 26.36 -1.49 -8.96
C GLY A 112 26.42 -1.52 -7.41
N PRO A 113 27.61 -1.31 -6.83
CA PRO A 113 28.20 -2.12 -5.76
C PRO A 113 27.32 -2.31 -4.52
N ASP A 114 27.23 -3.58 -4.08
CA ASP A 114 26.97 -4.11 -2.73
C ASP A 114 26.46 -3.08 -1.70
N ILE A 115 25.14 -2.93 -1.58
CA ILE A 115 24.54 -2.17 -0.48
C ILE A 115 24.52 -3.06 0.76
N SER A 116 25.66 -3.16 1.43
CA SER A 116 25.78 -3.64 2.80
C SER A 116 26.66 -2.78 3.68
N ILE A 117 26.81 -1.47 3.40
CA ILE A 117 27.25 -0.49 4.40
C ILE A 117 26.45 0.80 4.16
N ALA A 118 25.83 1.32 5.21
CA ALA A 118 25.12 2.60 5.20
C ALA A 118 25.94 3.69 4.49
N SER A 119 25.26 4.59 3.76
CA SER A 119 25.90 5.69 3.03
C SER A 119 26.99 6.35 3.90
N PRO A 120 28.18 6.70 3.36
CA PRO A 120 29.27 7.30 4.13
C PRO A 120 28.83 8.52 4.95
N ASP A 121 27.84 9.28 4.47
CA ASP A 121 27.20 10.38 5.20
C ASP A 121 26.47 9.93 6.47
N LEU A 122 25.81 8.78 6.44
CA LEU A 122 25.11 8.20 7.59
C LEU A 122 26.09 7.66 8.65
N LEU A 123 27.21 7.07 8.19
CA LEU A 123 28.33 6.67 9.04
C LEU A 123 29.01 7.88 9.71
N ASN A 124 29.25 8.96 8.94
CA ASN A 124 29.81 10.20 9.46
C ASN A 124 28.85 10.90 10.45
N GLN A 125 27.54 10.90 10.20
CA GLN A 125 26.54 11.41 11.14
C GLN A 125 26.47 10.57 12.42
N LEU A 126 26.51 9.24 12.31
CA LEU A 126 26.54 8.34 13.48
C LEU A 126 27.85 8.49 14.27
N GLU A 127 29.00 8.66 13.62
CA GLU A 127 30.28 8.95 14.30
C GLU A 127 30.27 10.30 15.01
N GLN A 128 29.68 11.34 14.40
CA GLN A 128 29.51 12.64 15.03
C GLN A 128 28.55 12.58 16.23
N MET A 129 27.43 11.85 16.11
CA MET A 129 26.53 11.62 17.24
C MET A 129 27.18 10.78 18.35
N LYS A 130 28.02 9.80 17.99
CA LYS A 130 28.77 8.97 18.96
C LYS A 130 29.88 9.75 19.66
N LYS A 131 30.51 10.74 19.00
CA LYS A 131 31.47 11.67 19.61
C LYS A 131 30.77 12.68 20.53
N ASN A 132 29.59 13.17 20.15
CA ASN A 132 28.83 14.13 20.97
C ASN A 132 28.22 13.50 22.23
N ASN A 133 28.00 12.18 22.27
CA ASN A 133 27.53 11.47 23.47
C ASN A 133 28.65 10.94 24.39
N LYS A 134 29.93 11.23 24.11
CA LYS A 134 31.08 10.77 24.92
C LYS A 134 31.76 11.87 25.75
N GLY A 135 31.10 13.00 25.96
CA GLY A 135 31.70 14.15 26.64
C GLY A 135 30.72 15.11 27.31
N ASN A 136 29.74 14.63 28.09
CA ASN A 136 29.23 15.39 29.24
C ASN A 136 28.34 14.56 30.18
N ASN A 137 28.96 13.82 31.10
CA ASN A 137 28.51 13.69 32.49
C ASN A 137 29.49 12.79 33.27
N GLY A 138 30.65 13.35 33.59
CA GLY A 138 31.47 12.87 34.70
C GLY A 138 31.71 14.06 35.62
N GLY A 139 30.97 14.13 36.73
CA GLY A 139 31.17 15.21 37.70
C GLY A 139 30.06 15.37 38.73
N LEU A 140 29.91 14.39 39.62
CA LEU A 140 29.59 14.71 41.01
C LEU A 140 30.73 14.10 41.82
N ILE A 141 31.44 14.94 42.58
CA ILE A 141 31.81 14.77 44.00
C ILE A 141 33.08 15.60 44.32
N PHE A 142 32.88 16.58 45.22
CA PHE A 142 33.78 17.47 45.99
C PHE A 142 34.49 18.63 45.28
#